data_AF-A0AA43RZT9-F1
#
_entry.id   AF-A0AA43RZT9-F1
#
_cell.length_a   1.000
_cell.length_b   1.000
_cell.length_c   1.000
_cell.angle_alpha   90.00
_cell.angle_beta   90.00
_cell.angle_gamma   90.00
#
_symmetry.space_group_name_H-M   'P 1'
#
loop_
_entity.id
_entity.type
_entity.pdbx_description
1 polymer ?
#
loop_
_entity_poly.entity_id
_entity_poly.type
_entity_poly.pdbx_seq_one_letter_code
_entity_poly.pdbx_strand_id
1 'polypeptide(L)'
;MLDTGNILLYYNAYNSSTKTSNRYFEEFSSDRKQVRKLAITKGALITGTLEMLPNGYIVHNPDQSSVNVYRSLAALKTPFVRYTAPKELVGVNVGVQPFSGGSILVSLYSKTDYKLFGFGTDGKKNWVRTLNPKDHVVGITGNNYLGQRRFLRA
;
A
#
# COMPACT_ATOMS: atom_id res chain seq x y z
N MET A 1 -4.85 -7.46 -11.85
CA MET A 1 -5.41 -8.81 -11.63
C MET A 1 -4.94 -9.26 -10.27
N LEU A 2 -5.82 -9.87 -9.47
CA LEU A 2 -5.51 -10.40 -8.15
C LEU A 2 -4.78 -11.76 -8.27
N ASP A 3 -4.05 -12.14 -7.23
CA ASP A 3 -3.40 -13.45 -7.12
C ASP A 3 -4.44 -14.60 -7.16
N THR A 4 -5.69 -14.31 -6.83
CA THR A 4 -6.82 -15.25 -6.97
C THR A 4 -7.24 -15.49 -8.43
N GLY A 5 -6.69 -14.74 -9.39
CA GLY A 5 -7.13 -14.70 -10.78
C GLY A 5 -8.34 -13.79 -11.03
N ASN A 6 -8.87 -13.15 -9.97
CA ASN A 6 -10.02 -12.26 -10.09
C ASN A 6 -9.61 -10.88 -10.67
N ILE A 7 -10.59 -10.24 -11.31
CA ILE A 7 -10.49 -8.86 -11.81
C ILE A 7 -11.14 -7.95 -10.79
N LEU A 8 -10.46 -6.86 -10.43
CA LEU A 8 -11.06 -5.78 -9.66
C LEU A 8 -11.23 -4.55 -10.53
N LEU A 9 -12.44 -3.99 -10.51
CA LEU A 9 -12.73 -2.64 -10.96
C LEU A 9 -12.74 -1.72 -9.74
N TYR A 10 -11.91 -0.68 -9.80
CA TYR A 10 -11.88 0.42 -8.84
C TYR A 10 -12.24 1.70 -9.59
N TYR A 11 -13.26 2.40 -9.11
CA TYR A 11 -13.66 3.67 -9.70
C TYR A 11 -14.18 4.65 -8.65
N ASN A 12 -14.08 5.94 -8.97
CA ASN A 12 -14.53 7.03 -8.12
C ASN A 12 -15.70 7.75 -8.79
N ALA A 13 -16.73 8.10 -8.02
CA ALA A 13 -17.76 9.04 -8.44
C ALA A 13 -17.64 10.30 -7.59
N TYR A 14 -17.27 11.40 -8.24
CA TYR A 14 -17.18 12.70 -7.58
C TYR A 14 -18.57 13.29 -7.37
N ASN A 15 -18.89 13.64 -6.13
CA ASN A 15 -20.09 14.39 -5.78
C ASN A 15 -19.72 15.87 -5.63
N SER A 16 -20.18 16.69 -6.58
CA SER A 16 -19.89 18.12 -6.62
C SER A 16 -20.53 18.91 -5.48
N SER A 17 -21.70 18.49 -4.98
CA SER A 17 -22.40 19.15 -3.88
C SER A 17 -21.68 18.99 -2.55
N THR A 18 -21.14 17.80 -2.27
CA THR A 18 -20.40 17.52 -1.03
C THR A 18 -18.88 17.68 -1.17
N LYS A 19 -18.38 17.93 -2.38
CA LYS A 19 -16.95 17.96 -2.74
C LYS A 19 -16.19 16.70 -2.27
N THR A 20 -16.87 15.55 -2.29
CA THR A 20 -16.29 14.27 -1.89
C THR A 20 -16.31 13.29 -3.05
N SER A 21 -15.36 12.36 -3.07
CA SER A 21 -15.36 11.25 -4.03
C SER A 21 -15.82 9.98 -3.33
N ASN A 22 -16.98 9.46 -3.73
CA ASN A 22 -17.39 8.12 -3.36
C ASN A 22 -16.53 7.12 -4.12
N ARG A 23 -16.07 6.08 -3.43
CA ARG A 23 -15.16 5.08 -3.98
C ARG A 23 -15.86 3.74 -4.07
N TYR A 24 -15.74 3.07 -5.21
CA TYR A 24 -16.42 1.82 -5.48
C TYR A 24 -15.42 0.73 -5.86
N PHE A 25 -15.66 -0.45 -5.34
CA PHE A 25 -14.91 -1.67 -5.60
C PHE A 25 -15.88 -2.72 -6.09
N GLU A 26 -15.59 -3.29 -7.26
CA GLU A 26 -16.31 -4.43 -7.78
C GLU A 26 -15.31 -5.50 -8.20
N GLU A 27 -15.43 -6.69 -7.62
CA GLU A 27 -14.58 -7.83 -7.95
C GLU A 27 -15.37 -8.85 -8.74
N PHE A 28 -14.75 -9.36 -9.80
CA PHE A 28 -15.31 -10.37 -10.68
C PHE A 28 -14.35 -11.55 -10.77
N SER A 29 -14.90 -12.76 -10.76
CA SER A 29 -14.14 -13.98 -11.02
C SER A 29 -13.74 -14.09 -12.49
N SER A 30 -12.86 -15.04 -12.79
CA SER A 30 -12.41 -15.32 -14.16
C SER A 30 -13.55 -15.74 -15.10
N ASP A 31 -14.63 -16.33 -14.56
CA ASP A 31 -15.88 -16.64 -15.29
C ASP A 31 -16.86 -15.45 -15.35
N ARG A 32 -16.41 -14.24 -15.01
CA ARG A 32 -17.14 -12.96 -15.07
C ARG A 32 -18.31 -12.81 -14.08
N LYS A 33 -18.43 -13.68 -13.08
CA LYS A 33 -19.43 -13.51 -12.02
C LYS A 33 -18.95 -12.48 -11.01
N GLN A 34 -19.87 -11.64 -10.53
CA GLN A 34 -19.55 -10.67 -9.49
C GLN A 34 -19.36 -11.40 -8.16
N VAL A 35 -18.14 -11.31 -7.62
CA VAL A 35 -17.75 -11.92 -6.34
C VAL A 35 -18.14 -11.00 -5.18
N ARG A 36 -17.88 -9.69 -5.32
CA ARG A 36 -18.26 -8.70 -4.32
C ARG A 36 -18.40 -7.29 -4.90
N LYS A 37 -19.18 -6.47 -4.20
CA LYS A 37 -19.34 -5.03 -4.44
C LYS A 37 -19.28 -4.28 -3.13
N LEU A 38 -18.50 -3.20 -3.08
CA LEU A 38 -18.38 -2.33 -1.91
C LEU A 38 -18.37 -0.86 -2.33
N ALA A 39 -19.11 -0.04 -1.59
CA ALA A 39 -19.10 1.42 -1.71
C ALA A 39 -18.56 2.05 -0.42
N ILE A 40 -17.58 2.93 -0.56
CA ILE A 40 -17.05 3.76 0.51
C ILE A 40 -17.53 5.19 0.26
N THR A 41 -18.49 5.62 1.06
CA THR A 41 -19.19 6.91 0.89
C THR A 41 -18.98 7.87 2.05
N LYS A 42 -18.27 7.45 3.11
CA LYS A 42 -17.99 8.25 4.31
C LYS A 42 -16.70 7.80 5.01
N GLY A 43 -16.17 8.68 5.88
CA GLY A 43 -15.03 8.40 6.76
C GLY A 43 -13.66 8.72 6.14
N ALA A 44 -12.58 8.31 6.79
CA ALA A 44 -11.21 8.66 6.35
C ALA A 44 -10.83 8.05 4.98
N LEU A 45 -11.52 7.00 4.54
CA LEU A 45 -11.22 6.28 3.31
C LEU A 45 -11.74 6.95 2.03
N ILE A 46 -12.54 8.02 2.13
CA ILE A 46 -12.98 8.80 0.95
C ILE A 46 -11.97 9.89 0.54
N THR A 47 -10.91 10.10 1.33
CA THR A 47 -9.79 11.03 1.04
C THR A 47 -8.46 10.27 0.87
N GLY A 48 -7.41 10.97 0.39
CA GLY A 48 -6.11 10.37 0.09
C GLY A 48 -6.13 9.46 -1.13
N THR A 49 -5.19 8.52 -1.25
CA THR A 49 -5.21 7.47 -2.28
C THR A 49 -5.60 6.12 -1.67
N LEU A 50 -6.23 5.27 -2.47
CA LEU A 50 -6.61 3.92 -2.06
C LEU A 50 -6.29 2.97 -3.22
N GLU A 51 -5.50 1.94 -2.92
CA GLU A 51 -5.02 0.96 -3.89
C GLU A 51 -5.27 -0.45 -3.35
N MET A 52 -5.58 -1.39 -4.24
CA MET A 52 -5.57 -2.81 -3.90
C MET A 52 -4.35 -3.48 -4.54
N LEU A 53 -3.57 -4.13 -3.70
CA LEU A 53 -2.38 -4.87 -4.08
C LEU A 53 -2.75 -6.24 -4.68
N PRO A 54 -1.87 -6.86 -5.50
CA PRO A 54 -2.12 -8.17 -6.10
C PRO A 54 -2.54 -9.27 -5.11
N ASN A 55 -1.98 -9.26 -3.90
CA ASN A 55 -2.32 -10.19 -2.82
C ASN A 55 -3.67 -9.91 -2.13
N GLY A 56 -4.44 -8.94 -2.61
CA GLY A 56 -5.75 -8.55 -2.07
C GLY A 56 -5.70 -7.56 -0.91
N TYR A 57 -4.52 -7.15 -0.45
CA TYR A 57 -4.40 -6.12 0.58
C TYR A 57 -4.82 -4.76 0.05
N ILE A 58 -5.34 -3.92 0.93
CA ILE A 58 -5.74 -2.55 0.60
C ILE A 58 -4.77 -1.59 1.25
N VAL A 59 -4.16 -0.72 0.44
CA VAL A 59 -3.27 0.36 0.88
C VAL A 59 -4.04 1.66 0.81
N HIS A 60 -4.11 2.37 1.93
CA HIS A 60 -4.65 3.72 2.01
C HIS A 60 -3.53 4.68 2.42
N ASN A 61 -3.24 5.67 1.59
CA ASN A 61 -2.37 6.78 1.97
C ASN A 61 -3.24 8.02 2.21
N PRO A 62 -3.51 8.40 3.48
CA PRO A 62 -4.26 9.61 3.79
C PRO A 62 -3.55 10.87 3.26
N ASP A 63 -2.23 10.83 3.26
CA ASP A 63 -1.30 11.87 2.82
C ASP A 63 0.02 11.23 2.36
N GLN A 64 1.01 12.04 1.96
CA GLN A 64 2.31 11.57 1.43
C GLN A 64 3.21 10.91 2.50
N SER A 65 2.96 11.19 3.78
CA SER A 65 3.78 10.78 4.92
C SER A 65 3.23 9.57 5.66
N SER A 66 1.99 9.15 5.35
CA SER A 66 1.28 8.13 6.10
C SER A 66 0.76 7.02 5.20
N VAL A 67 0.73 5.81 5.74
CA VAL A 67 0.10 4.66 5.10
C VAL A 67 -0.60 3.77 6.12
N ASN A 68 -1.76 3.29 5.72
CA ASN A 68 -2.54 2.26 6.39
C ASN A 68 -2.67 1.08 5.44
N VAL A 69 -2.47 -0.14 5.93
CA VAL A 69 -2.65 -1.37 5.15
C VAL A 69 -3.70 -2.24 5.83
N TYR A 70 -4.66 -2.71 5.04
CA TYR A 70 -5.76 -3.58 5.46
C TYR A 70 -5.65 -4.91 4.73
N ARG A 71 -6.05 -6.01 5.38
CA ARG A 71 -5.93 -7.35 4.78
C ARG A 71 -6.86 -7.58 3.59
N SER A 72 -7.98 -6.88 3.54
CA SER A 72 -8.98 -7.03 2.48
C SER A 72 -10.03 -5.92 2.56
N LEU A 73 -10.88 -5.83 1.55
CA LEU A 73 -12.06 -4.96 1.54
C LEU A 73 -13.03 -5.23 2.70
N ALA A 74 -13.08 -6.45 3.23
CA ALA A 74 -13.92 -6.79 4.39
C ALA A 74 -13.33 -6.28 5.72
N ALA A 75 -12.04 -5.96 5.76
CA ALA A 75 -11.30 -5.59 6.97
C ALA A 75 -10.96 -4.08 7.06
N LEU A 76 -11.62 -3.22 6.28
CA LEU A 76 -11.29 -1.79 6.16
C LEU A 76 -11.47 -0.93 7.42
N LYS A 77 -11.97 -1.50 8.52
CA LYS A 77 -12.17 -0.78 9.78
C LYS A 77 -10.88 -0.65 10.60
N THR A 78 -10.02 -1.67 10.54
CA THR A 78 -8.83 -1.75 11.39
C THR A 78 -7.62 -2.03 10.52
N PRO A 79 -6.69 -1.07 10.37
CA PRO A 79 -5.47 -1.33 9.64
C PRO A 79 -4.65 -2.38 10.39
N PHE A 80 -4.13 -3.37 9.68
CA PHE A 80 -3.22 -4.34 10.28
C PHE A 80 -1.78 -3.80 10.33
N VAL A 81 -1.44 -2.86 9.44
CA VAL A 81 -0.21 -2.04 9.52
C VAL A 81 -0.58 -0.57 9.39
N ARG A 82 0.00 0.26 10.25
CA ARG A 82 -0.03 1.71 10.16
C ARG A 82 1.38 2.26 10.31
N TYR A 83 1.78 3.15 9.41
CA TYR A 83 3.05 3.85 9.50
C TYR A 83 2.86 5.33 9.14
N THR A 84 3.49 6.20 9.91
CA THR A 84 3.56 7.64 9.65
C THR A 84 5.01 8.06 9.78
N ALA A 85 5.53 8.76 8.78
CA ALA A 85 6.87 9.28 8.77
C ALA A 85 7.06 10.31 9.90
N PRO A 86 8.27 10.40 10.49
CA PRO A 86 8.60 11.45 11.44
C PRO A 86 8.40 12.84 10.82
N LYS A 87 7.90 13.80 11.62
CA LYS A 87 7.50 15.14 11.14
C LYS A 87 8.69 15.99 10.65
N GLU A 88 9.87 15.68 11.13
CA GLU A 88 11.13 16.33 10.76
C GLU A 88 11.58 16.03 9.33
N LEU A 89 11.05 14.98 8.70
CA LEU A 89 11.38 14.64 7.33
C LEU A 89 10.47 15.38 6.34
N VAL A 90 11.09 16.19 5.48
CA VAL A 90 10.39 17.00 4.47
C VAL A 90 10.42 16.29 3.12
N GLY A 91 9.31 16.37 2.36
CA GLY A 91 9.22 15.80 1.02
C GLY A 91 9.31 14.28 1.00
N VAL A 92 8.70 13.65 2.00
CA VAL A 92 8.64 12.19 2.13
C VAL A 92 7.58 11.59 1.23
N ASN A 93 7.84 10.38 0.77
CA ASN A 93 6.87 9.51 0.15
C ASN A 93 6.91 8.15 0.83
N VAL A 94 5.75 7.58 1.11
CA VAL A 94 5.62 6.26 1.73
C VAL A 94 4.96 5.29 0.74
N GLY A 95 5.69 4.24 0.39
CA GLY A 95 5.23 3.17 -0.49
C GLY A 95 5.00 1.86 0.26
N VAL A 96 4.21 0.97 -0.36
CA VAL A 96 3.97 -0.38 0.15
C VAL A 96 4.21 -1.40 -0.95
N GLN A 97 4.90 -2.47 -0.62
CA GLN A 97 5.07 -3.62 -1.50
C GLN A 97 4.56 -4.89 -0.80
N PRO A 98 3.64 -5.64 -1.42
CA PRO A 98 3.17 -6.92 -0.91
C PRO A 98 4.16 -8.04 -1.26
N PHE A 99 4.17 -9.11 -0.47
CA PHE A 99 4.87 -10.35 -0.80
C PHE A 99 3.95 -11.56 -0.73
N SER A 100 4.35 -12.60 -1.47
CA SER A 100 3.74 -13.93 -1.38
C SER A 100 3.85 -14.44 0.07
N GLY A 101 2.72 -14.87 0.62
CA GLY A 101 2.62 -15.28 2.04
C GLY A 101 2.10 -14.19 2.98
N GLY A 102 1.91 -12.95 2.52
CA GLY A 102 1.15 -11.92 3.25
C GLY A 102 1.97 -11.02 4.18
N SER A 103 3.31 -11.10 4.14
CA SER A 103 4.19 -10.07 4.68
C SER A 103 4.19 -8.84 3.77
N ILE A 104 4.59 -7.70 4.31
CA ILE A 104 4.69 -6.45 3.53
C ILE A 104 5.97 -5.69 3.86
N LEU A 105 6.38 -4.86 2.91
CA LEU A 105 7.36 -3.82 3.12
C LEU A 105 6.70 -2.46 3.04
N VAL A 106 7.03 -1.60 3.99
CA VAL A 106 6.80 -0.17 3.87
C VAL A 106 8.14 0.50 3.55
N SER A 107 8.18 1.28 2.47
CA SER A 107 9.31 2.12 2.11
C SER A 107 9.03 3.56 2.51
N LEU A 108 10.01 4.22 3.09
CA LEU A 108 10.04 5.66 3.31
C LEU A 108 11.16 6.23 2.45
N TYR A 109 10.82 7.09 1.50
CA TYR A 109 11.77 7.74 0.62
C TYR A 109 11.69 9.27 0.77
N SER A 110 12.86 9.90 0.89
CA SER A 110 13.07 11.34 0.77
C SER A 110 14.37 11.57 -0.02
N LYS A 111 14.74 12.85 -0.25
CA LYS A 111 16.03 13.16 -0.90
C LYS A 111 17.25 12.69 -0.10
N THR A 112 17.12 12.60 1.23
CA THR A 112 18.23 12.32 2.16
C THR A 112 18.11 10.96 2.84
N ASP A 113 16.90 10.40 2.87
CA ASP A 113 16.59 9.17 3.60
C ASP A 113 15.91 8.16 2.69
N TYR A 114 16.42 6.94 2.72
CA TYR A 114 15.68 5.79 2.23
C TYR A 114 15.67 4.71 3.32
N LYS A 115 14.50 4.44 3.88
CA LYS A 115 14.31 3.43 4.92
C LYS A 115 13.29 2.39 4.51
N LEU A 116 13.57 1.15 4.87
CA LEU A 116 12.69 0.01 4.69
C LEU A 116 12.26 -0.52 6.04
N PHE A 117 10.97 -0.80 6.15
CA PHE A 117 10.35 -1.41 7.32
C PHE A 117 9.70 -2.72 6.89
N GLY A 118 10.25 -3.84 7.36
CA GLY A 118 9.68 -5.16 7.12
C GLY A 118 8.62 -5.49 8.16
N PHE A 119 7.42 -5.83 7.70
CA PHE A 119 6.32 -6.26 8.55
C PHE A 119 5.98 -7.74 8.29
N GLY A 120 5.84 -8.50 9.38
CA GLY A 120 5.42 -9.88 9.35
C GLY A 120 3.97 -10.05 8.89
N THR A 121 3.56 -11.30 8.69
CA THR A 121 2.18 -11.65 8.33
C THR A 121 1.17 -11.33 9.43
N ASP A 122 1.62 -11.07 10.65
CA ASP A 122 0.83 -10.64 11.81
C ASP A 122 0.70 -9.10 11.89
N GLY A 123 1.37 -8.34 11.01
CA GLY A 123 1.39 -6.89 11.01
C GLY A 123 2.42 -6.27 11.97
N LYS A 124 3.25 -7.08 12.65
CA LYS A 124 4.31 -6.56 13.52
C LYS A 124 5.53 -6.17 12.69
N LYS A 125 6.17 -5.07 13.10
CA LYS A 125 7.43 -4.63 12.52
C LYS A 125 8.55 -5.57 13.00
N ASN A 126 9.16 -6.28 12.06
CA ASN A 126 10.23 -7.23 12.36
C ASN A 126 11.61 -6.56 12.32
N TRP A 127 11.85 -5.69 11.33
CA TRP A 127 13.15 -5.07 11.11
C TRP A 127 13.06 -3.72 10.41
N VAL A 128 14.15 -2.96 10.52
CA VAL A 128 14.37 -1.69 9.81
C VAL A 128 15.73 -1.73 9.12
N ARG A 129 15.80 -1.19 7.91
CA ARG A 129 17.04 -1.07 7.13
C ARG A 129 17.11 0.32 6.51
N THR A 130 18.25 0.98 6.68
CA THR A 130 18.56 2.24 5.99
C THR A 130 19.36 1.91 4.75
N LEU A 131 18.92 2.44 3.61
CA LEU A 131 19.57 2.29 2.31
C LEU A 131 20.20 3.60 1.86
N ASN A 132 21.07 3.52 0.84
CA ASN A 132 21.45 4.72 0.12
C ASN A 132 20.20 5.24 -0.65
N PRO A 133 19.92 6.54 -0.67
CA PRO A 133 18.82 7.09 -1.47
C PRO A 133 18.89 6.76 -2.97
N LYS A 134 20.06 6.35 -3.49
CA LYS A 134 20.25 5.90 -4.87
C LYS A 134 20.04 4.40 -5.08
N ASP A 135 19.84 3.63 -4.01
CA ASP A 135 19.54 2.20 -4.12
C ASP A 135 18.10 1.99 -4.56
N HIS A 136 17.84 0.86 -5.22
CA HIS A 136 16.49 0.43 -5.57
C HIS A 136 16.19 -0.92 -4.95
N VAL A 137 15.02 -1.09 -4.34
CA VAL A 137 14.56 -2.40 -3.89
C VAL A 137 13.86 -3.09 -5.05
N VAL A 138 14.35 -4.27 -5.43
CA VAL A 138 13.85 -5.02 -6.58
C VAL A 138 13.14 -6.32 -6.19
N GLY A 139 13.16 -6.69 -4.92
CA GLY A 139 12.41 -7.82 -4.39
C GLY A 139 12.59 -7.99 -2.88
N ILE A 140 11.77 -8.83 -2.24
CA ILE A 140 11.86 -9.21 -0.82
C ILE A 140 11.36 -10.65 -0.68
N THR A 141 11.94 -11.41 0.23
CA THR A 141 11.56 -12.78 0.54
C THR A 141 11.56 -12.98 2.06
N GLY A 142 10.40 -13.33 2.63
CA GLY A 142 10.23 -13.45 4.08
C GLY A 142 10.63 -12.17 4.82
N ASN A 143 11.65 -12.27 5.68
CA ASN A 143 12.23 -11.15 6.45
C ASN A 143 13.44 -10.48 5.76
N ASN A 144 13.65 -10.63 4.46
CA ASN A 144 14.84 -10.12 3.77
C ASN A 144 14.48 -9.37 2.49
N TYR A 145 15.24 -8.35 2.11
CA TYR A 145 15.07 -7.62 0.86
C TYR A 145 16.24 -7.87 -0.11
N LEU A 146 15.97 -7.73 -1.40
CA LEU A 146 16.93 -7.71 -2.49
C LEU A 146 17.05 -6.27 -3.00
N GLY A 147 18.22 -5.67 -2.80
CA GLY A 147 18.56 -4.35 -3.30
C GLY A 147 19.40 -4.41 -4.57
N GLN A 148 19.12 -3.53 -5.52
CA GLN A 148 19.98 -3.23 -6.66
C GLN A 148 20.68 -1.90 -6.38
N ARG A 149 22.00 -1.96 -6.23
CA ARG A 149 22.85 -0.79 -6.05
C ARG A 149 23.25 -0.23 -7.41
N ARG A 150 22.94 1.04 -7.68
CA ARG A 150 23.47 1.74 -8.87
C ARG A 150 24.90 2.19 -8.58
N PHE A 151 25.87 1.52 -9.18
CA PHE A 151 27.22 2.07 -9.31
C PHE A 151 27.22 3.06 -10.47
N LEU A 152 27.57 4.32 -10.20
CA LEU A 152 28.01 5.22 -11.25
C LEU A 152 29.39 4.70 -11.70
N ARG A 153 29.53 4.35 -12.99
CA ARG A 153 30.86 4.23 -13.57
C ARG A 153 31.50 5.61 -13.49
N ALA A 154 32.69 5.67 -12.89
CA ALA A 154 33.55 6.85 -12.90
C ALA A 154 33.97 7.20 -14.34
#